data_AF-A0A8V0X5W6-F1
#
_entry.id   AF-A0A8V0X5W6-F1
#
_cell.length_a   1.000
_cell.length_b   1.000
_cell.length_c   1.000
_cell.angle_alpha   90.00
_cell.angle_beta   90.00
_cell.angle_gamma   90.00
#
_symmetry.space_group_name_H-M   'P 1'
#
loop_
_entity.id
_entity.type
_entity.pdbx_description
1 polymer ?
#
loop_
_entity_poly.entity_id
_entity_poly.type
_entity_poly.pdbx_seq_one_letter_code
_entity_poly.pdbx_strand_id
1 'polypeptide(L)'
;MQSVQIPVLKHKVSTPAEGERLNHSSEHKAAPEPPAHQRRRIPTGSDPQLPEEDVQILLLESNTSTPAMGEGDQQETFSEPKAALQPLGQSGGQQWGSWCHVTGRRRSRVQLIASCAALGTLSLVLVVISTACRQVPVPPFPDFAHVCPNAWVGFQGKCYYFSKEENDWNSSREHCNAHGASLATIGSAEEMDFMMRFQGPAICWIGLHREEEDTQWTWSDGTAFTNWFELRGGGRCAYLNGDRISSSLCHLHKHWVCSRADHYVLWKQKVHPQ
;
A
#
# COMPACT_ATOMS: atom_id res chain seq x y z
N MET A 1 -12.14 -47.11 37.36
CA MET A 1 -12.51 -45.79 36.84
C MET A 1 -13.78 -45.36 37.54
N GLN A 2 -13.69 -44.36 38.42
CA GLN A 2 -14.79 -43.93 39.29
C GLN A 2 -15.80 -43.09 38.50
N SER A 3 -17.07 -43.45 38.62
CA SER A 3 -18.23 -42.72 38.11
C SER A 3 -18.52 -41.51 39.00
N VAL A 4 -18.32 -40.31 38.45
CA VAL A 4 -18.64 -39.03 39.09
C VAL A 4 -20.11 -38.73 38.88
N GLN A 5 -20.89 -38.65 39.95
CA GLN A 5 -22.26 -38.12 39.92
C GLN A 5 -22.23 -36.59 40.09
N ILE A 6 -22.90 -35.87 39.20
CA ILE A 6 -23.12 -34.42 39.25
C ILE A 6 -24.49 -34.18 39.91
N PRO A 7 -24.61 -33.38 40.98
CA PRO A 7 -25.91 -33.04 41.54
C PRO A 7 -26.63 -31.96 40.71
N VAL A 8 -27.89 -32.23 40.38
CA VAL A 8 -28.82 -31.31 39.70
C VAL A 8 -29.29 -30.23 40.68
N LEU A 9 -29.00 -28.96 40.38
CA LEU A 9 -29.53 -27.79 41.09
C LEU A 9 -31.03 -27.63 40.78
N LYS A 10 -31.88 -27.77 41.80
CA LYS A 10 -33.31 -27.46 41.73
C LYS A 10 -33.51 -25.94 41.83
N HIS A 11 -33.96 -25.31 40.75
CA HIS A 11 -34.46 -23.94 40.80
C HIS A 11 -35.77 -23.88 41.60
N LYS A 12 -35.75 -23.11 42.69
CA LYS A 12 -36.90 -22.83 43.55
C LYS A 12 -37.69 -21.70 42.89
N VAL A 13 -38.83 -22.01 42.29
CA VAL A 13 -39.78 -21.01 41.79
C VAL A 13 -40.48 -20.40 43.01
N SER A 14 -40.27 -19.10 43.23
CA SER A 14 -40.97 -18.30 44.23
C SER A 14 -42.09 -17.51 43.55
N THR A 15 -43.33 -17.83 43.89
CA THR A 15 -44.54 -17.05 43.59
C THR A 15 -44.57 -15.77 44.46
N PRO A 16 -44.92 -14.59 43.91
CA PRO A 16 -45.26 -13.44 44.73
C PRO A 16 -46.75 -13.45 45.08
N ALA A 17 -47.03 -13.00 46.30
CA ALA A 17 -48.34 -12.87 46.92
C ALA A 17 -49.14 -11.67 46.37
N GLU A 18 -50.45 -11.79 46.51
CA GLU A 18 -51.48 -10.86 46.06
C GLU A 18 -51.73 -9.75 47.08
N GLY A 19 -51.89 -8.52 46.59
CA GLY A 19 -52.75 -7.50 47.21
C GLY A 19 -52.08 -6.37 47.98
N GLU A 20 -51.93 -5.20 47.35
CA GLU A 20 -52.33 -3.94 47.97
C GLU A 20 -52.77 -2.92 46.92
N ARG A 21 -53.97 -2.39 47.15
CA ARG A 21 -54.75 -1.53 46.25
C ARG A 21 -54.38 -0.08 46.53
N LEU A 22 -53.69 0.58 45.60
CA LEU A 22 -53.49 2.03 45.61
C LEU A 22 -54.21 2.66 44.41
N ASN A 23 -55.23 3.46 44.74
CA ASN A 23 -55.94 4.36 43.84
C ASN A 23 -54.94 5.34 43.19
N HIS A 24 -54.80 5.29 41.87
CA HIS A 24 -54.31 6.42 41.10
C HIS A 24 -55.43 6.92 40.20
N SER A 25 -56.04 8.03 40.62
CA SER A 25 -56.93 8.82 39.78
C SER A 25 -56.17 9.28 38.54
N SER A 26 -56.77 9.01 37.39
CA SER A 26 -56.40 9.47 36.07
C SER A 26 -56.64 10.97 35.92
N GLU A 27 -55.59 11.78 35.89
CA GLU A 27 -55.61 13.11 35.27
C GLU A 27 -54.99 13.01 33.87
N HIS A 28 -55.85 12.86 32.86
CA HIS A 28 -55.48 13.07 31.46
C HIS A 28 -55.23 14.57 31.24
N LYS A 29 -53.97 14.99 31.33
CA LYS A 29 -53.56 16.32 30.89
C LYS A 29 -53.36 16.29 29.37
N ALA A 30 -54.31 16.89 28.66
CA ALA A 30 -54.27 17.07 27.21
C ALA A 30 -52.99 17.82 26.79
N ALA A 31 -52.33 17.31 25.75
CA ALA A 31 -51.21 17.99 25.09
C ALA A 31 -51.72 19.25 24.36
N PRO A 32 -50.96 20.36 24.34
CA PRO A 32 -51.32 21.54 23.57
C PRO A 32 -51.29 21.25 22.06
N GLU A 33 -52.32 21.69 21.34
CA GLU A 33 -52.42 21.55 19.88
C GLU A 33 -51.25 22.24 19.15
N PRO A 34 -50.73 21.66 18.05
CA PRO A 34 -49.75 22.31 17.20
C PRO A 34 -50.38 23.48 16.42
N PRO A 35 -49.65 24.60 16.21
CA PRO A 35 -50.17 25.73 15.46
C PRO A 35 -50.42 25.36 13.99
N ALA A 36 -51.54 25.85 13.46
CA ALA A 36 -52.05 25.58 12.13
C ALA A 36 -51.04 25.85 11.01
N HIS A 37 -51.03 24.93 10.04
CA HIS A 37 -50.31 25.04 8.78
C HIS A 37 -50.67 26.33 8.02
N GLN A 38 -49.70 27.24 7.88
CA GLN A 38 -49.77 28.27 6.85
C GLN A 38 -49.37 27.66 5.50
N ARG A 39 -50.35 27.26 4.69
CA ARG A 39 -50.14 26.92 3.27
C ARG A 39 -49.48 28.12 2.57
N ARG A 40 -48.19 28.01 2.22
CA ARG A 40 -47.63 28.90 1.19
C ARG A 40 -48.28 28.54 -0.14
N ARG A 41 -48.95 29.51 -0.75
CA ARG A 41 -49.45 29.41 -2.12
C ARG A 41 -48.27 29.27 -3.07
N ILE A 42 -48.37 28.29 -3.94
CA ILE A 42 -47.56 28.13 -5.14
C ILE A 42 -47.98 29.26 -6.10
N PRO A 43 -47.08 30.14 -6.57
CA PRO A 43 -47.35 30.98 -7.71
C PRO A 43 -47.17 30.13 -8.98
N THR A 44 -48.27 29.87 -9.66
CA THR A 44 -48.31 29.44 -11.06
C THR A 44 -47.92 30.62 -11.97
N GLY A 45 -46.93 30.42 -12.82
CA GLY A 45 -46.56 31.28 -13.94
C GLY A 45 -45.40 30.61 -14.68
N SER A 46 -45.68 29.81 -15.71
CA SER A 46 -45.70 30.20 -17.12
C SER A 46 -44.30 30.55 -17.65
N ASP A 47 -43.74 29.56 -18.36
CA ASP A 47 -42.62 29.64 -19.30
C ASP A 47 -42.67 30.89 -20.20
N PRO A 48 -41.50 31.40 -20.60
CA PRO A 48 -41.06 31.12 -21.96
C PRO A 48 -39.55 30.82 -22.11
N GLN A 49 -39.23 29.58 -22.53
CA GLN A 49 -38.65 29.24 -23.85
C GLN A 49 -37.37 29.99 -24.34
N LEU A 50 -36.24 29.25 -24.27
CA LEU A 50 -35.05 29.21 -25.17
C LEU A 50 -33.97 30.34 -25.14
N PRO A 51 -32.71 30.06 -25.58
CA PRO A 51 -32.26 28.88 -26.34
C PRO A 51 -31.13 28.03 -25.72
N GLU A 52 -31.18 26.74 -26.06
CA GLU A 52 -30.00 25.90 -26.17
C GLU A 52 -29.09 26.46 -27.26
N GLU A 53 -27.82 26.66 -26.94
CA GLU A 53 -26.63 26.35 -27.75
C GLU A 53 -25.44 26.36 -26.79
N ASP A 54 -24.79 25.21 -26.61
CA ASP A 54 -23.35 25.04 -26.37
C ASP A 54 -23.06 23.57 -25.95
N VAL A 55 -23.47 22.65 -26.82
CA VAL A 55 -22.89 21.30 -26.90
C VAL A 55 -22.41 21.11 -28.33
N GLN A 56 -21.13 21.47 -28.54
CA GLN A 56 -20.17 21.00 -29.55
C GLN A 56 -19.40 22.14 -30.22
N ILE A 57 -18.23 22.43 -29.64
CA ILE A 57 -17.08 22.86 -30.41
C ILE A 57 -15.97 21.79 -30.25
N LEU A 58 -15.90 20.95 -31.29
CA LEU A 58 -14.71 20.34 -31.90
C LEU A 58 -13.89 19.31 -31.09
N LEU A 59 -14.33 18.05 -31.19
CA LEU A 59 -13.40 16.97 -31.55
C LEU A 59 -13.21 17.02 -33.07
N LEU A 60 -11.96 17.23 -33.51
CA LEU A 60 -11.27 16.62 -34.65
C LEU A 60 -10.16 17.57 -35.12
N GLU A 61 -8.95 17.37 -34.60
CA GLU A 61 -7.77 17.21 -35.46
C GLU A 61 -6.89 16.13 -34.83
N SER A 62 -7.16 14.89 -35.21
CA SER A 62 -6.06 13.97 -35.43
C SER A 62 -5.20 14.56 -36.54
N ASN A 63 -3.90 14.74 -36.30
CA ASN A 63 -2.87 14.29 -37.24
C ASN A 63 -1.49 14.23 -36.57
N THR A 64 -1.01 12.99 -36.55
CA THR A 64 0.38 12.52 -36.54
C THR A 64 1.42 13.48 -37.14
N SER A 65 2.56 13.67 -36.44
CA SER A 65 3.90 13.49 -37.04
C SER A 65 5.03 13.86 -36.05
N THR A 66 5.84 12.85 -35.71
CA THR A 66 7.27 12.95 -35.37
C THR A 66 8.06 12.54 -36.64
N PRO A 67 9.39 12.71 -36.74
CA PRO A 67 10.20 13.94 -36.80
C PRO A 67 11.01 14.05 -38.13
N ALA A 68 11.48 15.24 -38.52
CA ALA A 68 12.58 15.43 -39.50
C ALA A 68 13.13 16.87 -39.36
N MET A 69 14.38 17.04 -38.95
CA MET A 69 15.61 17.20 -39.77
C MET A 69 15.76 18.55 -40.49
N GLY A 70 16.86 19.21 -40.13
CA GLY A 70 17.57 20.30 -40.82
C GLY A 70 18.88 20.43 -40.05
N GLU A 71 19.90 19.62 -40.35
CA GLU A 71 20.81 19.65 -41.51
C GLU A 71 21.68 20.92 -41.50
N GLY A 72 22.96 20.69 -41.22
CA GLY A 72 24.04 21.67 -41.14
C GLY A 72 25.37 20.91 -41.12
N ASP A 73 25.71 20.34 -42.27
CA ASP A 73 26.98 19.69 -42.58
C ASP A 73 28.17 20.65 -42.52
N GLN A 74 29.31 20.17 -42.04
CA GLN A 74 30.55 20.12 -42.84
C GLN A 74 31.62 19.23 -42.19
N GLN A 75 31.83 18.10 -42.85
CA GLN A 75 32.99 17.22 -42.86
C GLN A 75 34.23 17.99 -43.32
N GLU A 76 35.41 17.70 -42.78
CA GLU A 76 36.66 17.54 -43.56
C GLU A 76 37.67 16.75 -42.72
N THR A 77 38.19 15.71 -43.36
CA THR A 77 39.12 14.69 -42.86
C THR A 77 40.58 15.04 -43.18
N PHE A 78 41.50 14.30 -42.56
CA PHE A 78 42.73 13.73 -43.18
C PHE A 78 44.11 14.24 -42.68
N SER A 79 44.70 13.41 -41.80
CA SER A 79 46.06 12.83 -41.78
C SER A 79 47.34 13.67 -42.06
N GLU A 80 48.17 13.77 -41.00
CA GLU A 80 49.66 13.63 -40.86
C GLU A 80 50.63 14.37 -41.81
N PRO A 81 51.81 14.82 -41.29
CA PRO A 81 53.05 14.21 -41.81
C PRO A 81 54.24 14.06 -40.82
N LYS A 82 55.08 13.07 -41.14
CA LYS A 82 56.46 12.78 -40.71
C LYS A 82 57.50 13.86 -41.07
N ALA A 83 58.55 13.97 -40.25
CA ALA A 83 59.99 14.10 -40.60
C ALA A 83 60.81 13.94 -39.30
N ALA A 84 61.85 13.11 -39.09
CA ALA A 84 63.04 12.66 -39.81
C ALA A 84 64.34 13.49 -39.52
N LEU A 85 65.33 12.78 -38.92
CA LEU A 85 66.81 12.92 -38.93
C LEU A 85 67.60 13.82 -37.92
N GLN A 86 68.62 13.19 -37.31
CA GLN A 86 69.72 13.69 -36.43
C GLN A 86 70.88 14.31 -37.26
N PRO A 87 71.95 14.95 -36.69
CA PRO A 87 73.12 14.18 -36.17
C PRO A 87 74.06 14.84 -35.10
N LEU A 88 74.90 13.97 -34.50
CA LEU A 88 76.32 14.12 -34.07
C LEU A 88 76.78 15.08 -32.92
N GLY A 89 77.56 14.49 -32.00
CA GLY A 89 78.74 15.11 -31.34
C GLY A 89 78.55 15.42 -29.84
N GLN A 90 79.00 14.58 -28.88
CA GLN A 90 80.36 14.35 -28.36
C GLN A 90 80.58 14.99 -26.96
N SER A 91 81.23 14.20 -26.09
CA SER A 91 82.03 14.60 -24.93
C SER A 91 81.39 14.58 -23.54
N GLY A 92 82.06 13.87 -22.63
CA GLY A 92 81.77 13.84 -21.20
C GLY A 92 82.01 12.47 -20.56
N GLY A 93 83.23 11.96 -20.63
CA GLY A 93 83.62 10.68 -20.04
C GLY A 93 83.69 10.67 -18.51
N GLN A 94 84.17 9.52 -18.01
CA GLN A 94 84.46 9.16 -16.61
C GLN A 94 83.21 8.64 -15.88
N GLN A 95 83.11 7.38 -15.46
CA GLN A 95 84.13 6.58 -14.79
C GLN A 95 83.75 5.10 -14.84
N TRP A 96 84.63 4.26 -15.37
CA TRP A 96 84.52 2.81 -15.26
C TRP A 96 84.88 2.39 -13.84
N GLY A 97 83.84 2.16 -13.03
CA GLY A 97 83.91 1.37 -11.81
C GLY A 97 83.33 -0.02 -12.11
N SER A 98 84.23 -0.98 -12.33
CA SER A 98 83.95 -2.41 -12.40
C SER A 98 83.10 -2.85 -11.20
N TRP A 99 81.85 -3.24 -11.44
CA TRP A 99 81.10 -4.06 -10.51
C TRP A 99 80.92 -5.43 -11.14
N CYS A 100 81.72 -6.36 -10.62
CA CYS A 100 81.79 -7.75 -11.04
C CYS A 100 80.40 -8.40 -11.11
N HIS A 101 80.26 -9.20 -12.15
CA HIS A 101 79.11 -9.99 -12.50
C HIS A 101 78.96 -11.20 -11.56
N VAL A 102 78.27 -11.09 -10.42
CA VAL A 102 77.71 -12.27 -9.72
C VAL A 102 76.43 -11.90 -8.97
N THR A 103 75.24 -11.94 -9.61
CA THR A 103 73.95 -12.31 -8.95
C THR A 103 72.84 -12.65 -9.98
N GLY A 104 73.18 -13.27 -11.11
CA GLY A 104 72.23 -13.59 -12.20
C GLY A 104 71.30 -14.80 -12.01
N ARG A 105 71.24 -15.42 -10.82
CA ARG A 105 70.41 -16.63 -10.58
C ARG A 105 69.60 -16.61 -9.27
N ARG A 106 69.98 -15.77 -8.28
CA ARG A 106 69.25 -15.62 -7.00
C ARG A 106 68.02 -14.71 -7.11
N ARG A 107 68.09 -13.62 -7.90
CA ARG A 107 66.94 -12.72 -8.14
C ARG A 107 65.78 -13.43 -8.83
N SER A 108 66.06 -14.30 -9.81
CA SER A 108 65.03 -15.10 -10.49
C SER A 108 64.32 -16.07 -9.54
N ARG A 109 65.05 -16.75 -8.64
CA ARG A 109 64.45 -17.64 -7.63
C ARG A 109 63.60 -16.89 -6.60
N VAL A 110 64.04 -15.74 -6.12
CA VAL A 110 63.27 -14.91 -5.17
C VAL A 110 62.01 -14.33 -5.83
N GLN A 111 62.10 -13.90 -7.10
CA GLN A 111 60.94 -13.43 -7.89
C GLN A 111 59.94 -14.56 -8.16
N LEU A 112 60.42 -15.77 -8.48
CA LEU A 112 59.58 -16.97 -8.60
C LEU A 112 58.88 -17.32 -7.28
N ILE A 113 59.58 -17.27 -6.15
CA ILE A 113 58.99 -17.53 -4.82
C ILE A 113 57.94 -16.49 -4.47
N ALA A 114 58.22 -15.20 -4.70
CA ALA A 114 57.27 -14.11 -4.45
C ALA A 114 56.02 -14.21 -5.33
N SER A 115 56.20 -14.56 -6.62
CA SER A 115 55.10 -14.80 -7.55
C SER A 115 54.25 -16.00 -7.13
N CYS A 116 54.87 -17.13 -6.77
CA CYS A 116 54.15 -18.30 -6.26
C CYS A 116 53.39 -18.01 -4.96
N ALA A 117 53.98 -17.22 -4.05
CA ALA A 117 53.30 -16.80 -2.82
C ALA A 117 52.09 -15.92 -3.12
N ALA A 118 52.22 -14.95 -4.04
CA ALA A 118 51.12 -14.07 -4.45
C ALA A 118 50.00 -14.84 -5.18
N LEU A 119 50.34 -15.80 -6.03
CA LEU A 119 49.36 -16.67 -6.70
C LEU A 119 48.67 -17.62 -5.72
N GLY A 120 49.39 -18.11 -4.71
CA GLY A 120 48.84 -18.94 -3.64
C GLY A 120 47.91 -18.18 -2.69
N THR A 121 48.24 -16.93 -2.34
CA THR A 121 47.33 -16.09 -1.56
C THR A 121 46.11 -15.69 -2.37
N LEU A 122 46.26 -15.37 -3.66
CA LEU A 122 45.14 -15.09 -4.55
C LEU A 122 44.22 -16.31 -4.71
N SER A 123 44.77 -17.51 -4.89
CA SER A 123 43.96 -18.73 -5.00
C SER A 123 43.24 -19.06 -3.70
N LEU A 124 43.89 -18.89 -2.54
CA LEU A 124 43.28 -19.07 -1.23
C LEU A 124 42.13 -18.06 -1.02
N VAL A 125 42.33 -16.79 -1.38
CA VAL A 125 41.29 -15.76 -1.28
C VAL A 125 40.10 -16.08 -2.19
N LEU A 126 40.34 -16.52 -3.42
CA LEU A 126 39.27 -16.94 -4.34
C LEU A 126 38.50 -18.16 -3.81
N VAL A 127 39.18 -19.13 -3.18
CA VAL A 127 38.55 -20.28 -2.52
C VAL A 127 37.72 -19.84 -1.30
N VAL A 128 38.23 -18.91 -0.49
CA VAL A 128 37.48 -18.37 0.65
C VAL A 128 36.25 -17.60 0.19
N ILE A 129 36.35 -16.77 -0.86
CA ILE A 129 35.20 -16.04 -1.43
C ILE A 129 34.17 -17.03 -2.00
N SER A 130 34.60 -18.03 -2.76
CA SER A 130 33.68 -19.02 -3.35
C SER A 130 33.04 -19.96 -2.33
N THR A 131 33.73 -20.29 -1.24
CA THR A 131 33.16 -21.04 -0.10
C THR A 131 32.21 -20.19 0.75
N ALA A 132 32.53 -18.91 0.98
CA ALA A 132 31.66 -17.98 1.69
C ALA A 132 30.38 -17.65 0.88
N CYS A 133 30.48 -17.47 -0.44
CA CYS A 133 29.31 -17.26 -1.31
C CYS A 133 28.41 -18.50 -1.42
N ARG A 134 28.95 -19.72 -1.21
CA ARG A 134 28.17 -20.96 -1.20
C ARG A 134 27.32 -21.15 0.06
N GLN A 135 27.60 -20.41 1.13
CA GLN A 135 26.96 -20.62 2.43
C GLN A 135 25.85 -19.63 2.76
N VAL A 136 25.56 -18.65 1.89
CA VAL A 136 24.38 -17.80 2.09
C VAL A 136 23.17 -18.54 1.50
N PRO A 137 22.27 -19.10 2.33
CA PRO A 137 21.02 -19.65 1.82
C PRO A 137 20.20 -18.43 1.39
N VAL A 138 20.14 -18.17 0.08
CA VAL A 138 19.14 -17.23 -0.45
C VAL A 138 17.79 -17.88 -0.13
N PRO A 139 16.93 -17.25 0.70
CA PRO A 139 15.61 -17.81 0.93
C PRO A 139 14.94 -17.96 -0.44
N PRO A 140 14.31 -19.11 -0.75
CA PRO A 140 13.66 -19.28 -2.03
C PRO A 140 12.68 -18.12 -2.21
N PHE A 141 12.90 -17.33 -3.27
CA PHE A 141 11.92 -16.31 -3.65
C PHE A 141 10.57 -17.03 -3.76
N PRO A 142 9.52 -16.51 -3.13
CA PRO A 142 8.26 -17.20 -3.12
C PRO A 142 7.68 -17.21 -4.53
N ASP A 143 7.29 -18.38 -4.98
CA ASP A 143 6.64 -18.57 -6.28
C ASP A 143 5.17 -18.17 -6.17
N PHE A 144 4.91 -16.87 -5.99
CA PHE A 144 3.57 -16.32 -6.14
C PHE A 144 3.45 -15.80 -7.57
N ALA A 145 2.59 -16.42 -8.37
CA ALA A 145 2.31 -15.96 -9.74
C ALA A 145 1.81 -14.49 -9.78
N HIS A 146 1.17 -14.03 -8.69
CA HIS A 146 0.64 -12.67 -8.54
C HIS A 146 0.84 -12.13 -7.11
N VAL A 147 1.11 -10.82 -7.00
CA VAL A 147 1.26 -10.10 -5.71
C VAL A 147 -0.08 -9.94 -5.00
N CYS A 148 -1.14 -9.71 -5.77
CA CYS A 148 -2.52 -9.61 -5.30
C CYS A 148 -3.44 -10.61 -6.02
N PRO A 149 -4.55 -11.03 -5.39
CA PRO A 149 -5.54 -11.89 -6.05
C PRO A 149 -6.13 -11.23 -7.31
N ASN A 150 -6.71 -12.05 -8.20
CA ASN A 150 -7.36 -11.55 -9.41
C ASN A 150 -8.50 -10.59 -9.07
N ALA A 151 -8.60 -9.49 -9.82
CA ALA A 151 -9.56 -8.39 -9.60
C ALA A 151 -9.34 -7.58 -8.30
N TRP A 152 -8.18 -7.71 -7.65
CA TRP A 152 -7.74 -6.84 -6.56
C TRP A 152 -6.68 -5.86 -7.06
N VAL A 153 -6.59 -4.71 -6.40
CA VAL A 153 -5.67 -3.63 -6.74
C VAL A 153 -4.60 -3.54 -5.68
N GLY A 154 -3.33 -3.58 -6.09
CA GLY A 154 -2.19 -3.47 -5.19
C GLY A 154 -1.80 -2.01 -4.95
N PHE A 155 -1.65 -1.63 -3.68
CA PHE A 155 -1.09 -0.33 -3.28
C PHE A 155 -0.37 -0.48 -1.93
N GLN A 156 0.88 0.00 -1.85
CA GLN A 156 1.69 0.05 -0.62
C GLN A 156 1.69 -1.23 0.24
N GLY A 157 1.92 -2.39 -0.37
CA GLY A 157 2.00 -3.65 0.39
C GLY A 157 0.65 -4.25 0.78
N LYS A 158 -0.46 -3.66 0.31
CA LYS A 158 -1.82 -4.13 0.51
C LYS A 158 -2.52 -4.39 -0.82
N CYS A 159 -3.45 -5.33 -0.81
CA CYS A 159 -4.37 -5.61 -1.89
C CYS A 159 -5.76 -5.15 -1.48
N TYR A 160 -6.44 -4.44 -2.38
CA TYR A 160 -7.77 -3.87 -2.17
C TYR A 160 -8.79 -4.46 -3.14
N TYR A 161 -9.96 -4.80 -2.64
CA TYR A 161 -11.11 -5.22 -3.44
C TYR A 161 -12.25 -4.24 -3.26
N PHE A 162 -12.77 -3.72 -4.37
CA PHE A 162 -13.91 -2.81 -4.39
C PHE A 162 -15.14 -3.59 -4.86
N SER A 163 -16.19 -3.60 -4.06
CA SER A 163 -17.37 -4.40 -4.35
C SER A 163 -18.14 -3.85 -5.56
N LYS A 164 -18.74 -4.77 -6.32
CA LYS A 164 -19.70 -4.41 -7.39
C LYS A 164 -21.13 -4.30 -6.88
N GLU A 165 -21.39 -4.88 -5.71
CA GLU A 165 -22.71 -4.95 -5.07
C GLU A 165 -22.72 -4.08 -3.82
N GLU A 166 -23.92 -3.80 -3.32
CA GLU A 166 -24.12 -3.08 -2.07
C GLU A 166 -24.62 -4.01 -0.96
N ASN A 167 -24.13 -3.81 0.25
CA ASN A 167 -24.59 -4.55 1.42
C ASN A 167 -24.47 -3.70 2.69
N ASP A 168 -25.04 -4.19 3.80
CA ASP A 168 -24.80 -3.60 5.11
C ASP A 168 -23.34 -3.81 5.56
N TRP A 169 -22.91 -3.03 6.55
CA TRP A 169 -21.51 -3.05 6.99
C TRP A 169 -21.07 -4.42 7.54
N ASN A 170 -21.95 -5.12 8.26
CA ASN A 170 -21.60 -6.41 8.85
C ASN A 170 -21.51 -7.51 7.79
N SER A 171 -22.48 -7.57 6.87
CA SER A 171 -22.43 -8.50 5.74
C SER A 171 -21.22 -8.23 4.83
N SER A 172 -20.85 -6.96 4.65
CA SER A 172 -19.64 -6.55 3.93
C SER A 172 -18.36 -7.03 4.63
N ARG A 173 -18.31 -6.93 5.97
CA ARG A 173 -17.22 -7.46 6.80
C ARG A 173 -17.08 -8.98 6.64
N GLU A 174 -18.19 -9.70 6.71
CA GLU A 174 -18.22 -11.16 6.52
C GLU A 174 -17.72 -11.55 5.13
N HIS A 175 -18.10 -10.81 4.09
CA HIS A 175 -17.58 -11.02 2.74
C HIS A 175 -16.05 -10.87 2.67
N CYS A 176 -15.48 -9.82 3.28
CA CYS A 176 -14.03 -9.65 3.31
C CYS A 176 -13.34 -10.79 4.08
N ASN A 177 -13.89 -11.19 5.23
CA ASN A 177 -13.36 -12.28 6.04
C ASN A 177 -13.34 -13.60 5.28
N ALA A 178 -14.39 -13.91 4.51
CA ALA A 178 -14.47 -15.09 3.66
C ALA A 178 -13.35 -15.14 2.59
N HIS A 179 -12.79 -13.99 2.23
CA HIS A 179 -11.66 -13.86 1.29
C HIS A 179 -10.29 -13.71 1.99
N GLY A 180 -10.21 -13.99 3.29
CA GLY A 180 -8.98 -13.83 4.08
C GLY A 180 -8.51 -12.38 4.13
N ALA A 181 -9.45 -11.44 4.13
CA ALA A 181 -9.24 -10.00 4.21
C ALA A 181 -10.11 -9.41 5.34
N SER A 182 -10.00 -8.11 5.55
CA SER A 182 -10.90 -7.35 6.41
C SER A 182 -11.50 -6.19 5.61
N LEU A 183 -12.55 -5.54 6.12
CA LEU A 183 -12.94 -4.23 5.59
C LEU A 183 -11.74 -3.27 5.68
N ALA A 184 -11.54 -2.44 4.65
CA ALA A 184 -10.28 -1.75 4.45
C ALA A 184 -9.91 -0.82 5.60
N THR A 185 -8.65 -0.93 6.07
CA THR A 185 -8.08 0.00 7.05
C THR A 185 -7.24 1.06 6.34
N ILE A 186 -7.18 2.26 6.94
CA ILE A 186 -6.43 3.39 6.39
C ILE A 186 -5.33 3.77 7.39
N GLY A 187 -4.10 3.40 7.06
CA GLY A 187 -2.92 3.61 7.91
C GLY A 187 -2.13 4.87 7.57
N SER A 188 -2.33 5.46 6.40
CA SER A 188 -1.59 6.67 5.97
C SER A 188 -2.43 7.60 5.09
N ALA A 189 -1.96 8.84 4.94
CA ALA A 189 -2.59 9.83 4.08
C ALA A 189 -2.57 9.40 2.60
N GLU A 190 -1.52 8.70 2.17
CA GLU A 190 -1.40 8.18 0.81
C GLU A 190 -2.40 7.05 0.55
N GLU A 191 -2.64 6.16 1.53
CA GLU A 191 -3.71 5.16 1.44
C GLU A 191 -5.09 5.81 1.33
N MET A 192 -5.33 6.88 2.10
CA MET A 192 -6.59 7.63 2.03
C MET A 192 -6.81 8.25 0.66
N ASP A 193 -5.80 8.96 0.14
CA ASP A 193 -5.84 9.59 -1.18
C ASP A 193 -6.04 8.56 -2.30
N PHE A 194 -5.34 7.42 -2.22
CA PHE A 194 -5.53 6.30 -3.14
C PHE A 194 -6.99 5.81 -3.14
N MET A 195 -7.57 5.55 -1.97
CA MET A 195 -8.95 5.05 -1.85
C MET A 195 -9.98 6.06 -2.37
N MET A 196 -9.84 7.35 -2.04
CA MET A 196 -10.75 8.41 -2.50
C MET A 196 -10.73 8.56 -4.02
N ARG A 197 -9.57 8.40 -4.66
CA ARG A 197 -9.46 8.44 -6.14
C ARG A 197 -10.00 7.18 -6.80
N PHE A 198 -9.79 6.01 -6.18
CA PHE A 198 -10.10 4.74 -6.81
C PHE A 198 -11.57 4.30 -6.68
N GLN A 199 -12.25 4.67 -5.59
CA GLN A 199 -13.65 4.28 -5.36
C GLN A 199 -14.63 4.78 -6.44
N GLY A 200 -14.22 5.78 -7.23
CA GLY A 200 -15.06 6.44 -8.22
C GLY A 200 -16.24 7.17 -7.56
N PRO A 201 -17.43 7.18 -8.19
CA PRO A 201 -18.60 7.88 -7.66
C PRO A 201 -19.31 7.12 -6.53
N ALA A 202 -18.94 5.87 -6.27
CA ALA A 202 -19.60 5.04 -5.28
C ALA A 202 -19.20 5.45 -3.85
N ILE A 203 -20.14 5.30 -2.92
CA ILE A 203 -19.88 5.38 -1.49
C ILE A 203 -19.57 4.00 -0.95
N CYS A 204 -18.45 3.86 -0.23
CA CYS A 204 -17.93 2.55 0.14
C CYS A 204 -17.71 2.42 1.64
N TRP A 205 -18.26 1.40 2.28
CA TRP A 205 -17.88 1.00 3.63
C TRP A 205 -16.37 0.75 3.75
N ILE A 206 -15.81 1.19 4.86
CA ILE A 206 -14.44 0.89 5.29
C ILE A 206 -14.45 0.26 6.68
N GLY A 207 -13.30 -0.27 7.11
CA GLY A 207 -13.16 -1.05 8.33
C GLY A 207 -13.20 -0.25 9.63
N LEU A 208 -13.65 1.01 9.62
CA LEU A 208 -13.70 1.83 10.81
C LEU A 208 -15.11 1.82 11.41
N HIS A 209 -15.23 1.39 12.66
CA HIS A 209 -16.51 1.28 13.36
C HIS A 209 -16.38 1.59 14.86
N ARG A 210 -17.51 1.74 15.55
CA ARG A 210 -17.62 1.78 17.01
C ARG A 210 -18.85 1.02 17.46
N GLU A 211 -18.82 0.51 18.68
CA GLU A 211 -19.99 -0.12 19.30
C GLU A 211 -21.03 0.94 19.73
N GLU A 212 -22.23 0.49 20.11
CA GLU A 212 -23.33 1.40 20.46
C GLU A 212 -23.06 2.24 21.71
N GLU A 213 -22.38 1.67 22.68
CA GLU A 213 -22.04 2.31 23.95
C GLU A 213 -20.63 2.93 23.94
N ASP A 214 -19.84 2.64 22.90
CA ASP A 214 -18.46 3.09 22.80
C ASP A 214 -18.34 4.43 22.07
N THR A 215 -17.55 5.32 22.67
CA THR A 215 -17.14 6.57 22.02
C THR A 215 -15.91 6.39 21.14
N GLN A 216 -15.12 5.35 21.39
CA GLN A 216 -13.88 5.07 20.69
C GLN A 216 -14.14 4.33 19.38
N TRP A 217 -13.49 4.79 18.31
CA TRP A 217 -13.50 4.13 17.02
C TRP A 217 -12.34 3.13 16.92
N THR A 218 -12.60 2.02 16.25
CA THR A 218 -11.65 0.91 16.09
C THR A 218 -11.66 0.46 14.63
N TRP A 219 -10.48 0.13 14.13
CA TRP A 219 -10.29 -0.47 12.82
C TRP A 219 -10.61 -1.95 12.83
N SER A 220 -10.89 -2.51 11.66
CA SER A 220 -11.23 -3.93 11.47
C SER A 220 -10.09 -4.89 11.82
N ASP A 221 -8.86 -4.38 11.93
CA ASP A 221 -7.68 -5.10 12.43
C ASP A 221 -7.53 -5.06 13.96
N GLY A 222 -8.47 -4.41 14.65
CA GLY A 222 -8.50 -4.25 16.12
C GLY A 222 -7.69 -3.06 16.63
N THR A 223 -7.02 -2.30 15.77
CA THR A 223 -6.27 -1.12 16.21
C THR A 223 -7.19 0.07 16.50
N ALA A 224 -6.88 0.81 17.56
CA ALA A 224 -7.62 2.01 17.92
C ALA A 224 -7.43 3.11 16.87
N PHE A 225 -8.50 3.81 16.51
CA PHE A 225 -8.40 4.99 15.67
C PHE A 225 -7.79 6.15 16.44
N THR A 226 -6.73 6.75 15.88
CA THR A 226 -5.97 7.83 16.51
C THR A 226 -6.50 9.23 16.21
N ASN A 227 -7.67 9.36 15.59
CA ASN A 227 -8.28 10.64 15.20
C ASN A 227 -7.39 11.50 14.29
N TRP A 228 -6.57 10.86 13.45
CA TRP A 228 -5.64 11.55 12.54
C TRP A 228 -6.32 12.19 11.32
N PHE A 229 -7.62 11.92 11.11
CA PHE A 229 -8.47 12.63 10.15
C PHE A 229 -9.84 12.93 10.74
N GLU A 230 -10.53 13.90 10.14
CA GLU A 230 -11.89 14.26 10.53
C GLU A 230 -12.89 13.21 10.03
N LEU A 231 -13.64 12.60 10.96
CA LEU A 231 -14.76 11.71 10.66
C LEU A 231 -16.08 12.45 10.89
N ARG A 232 -16.88 12.64 9.84
CA ARG A 232 -18.18 13.32 9.94
C ARG A 232 -19.35 12.36 10.13
N GLY A 233 -20.49 12.89 10.55
CA GLY A 233 -21.74 12.12 10.69
C GLY A 233 -21.98 11.61 12.11
N GLY A 234 -23.17 11.03 12.32
CA GLY A 234 -23.63 10.53 13.63
C GLY A 234 -23.72 9.01 13.70
N GLY A 235 -23.18 8.30 12.71
CA GLY A 235 -23.28 6.85 12.61
C GLY A 235 -22.30 6.09 13.47
N ARG A 236 -22.31 4.76 13.31
CA ARG A 236 -21.39 3.83 13.97
C ARG A 236 -20.45 3.12 13.01
N CYS A 237 -20.73 3.18 11.73
CA CYS A 237 -19.94 2.57 10.67
C CYS A 237 -19.47 3.65 9.70
N ALA A 238 -18.17 3.66 9.39
CA ALA A 238 -17.57 4.66 8.52
C ALA A 238 -17.55 4.20 7.07
N TYR A 239 -17.69 5.16 6.17
CA TYR A 239 -17.66 4.97 4.73
C TYR A 239 -16.95 6.14 4.06
N LEU A 240 -16.43 5.88 2.87
CA LEU A 240 -15.89 6.89 1.98
C LEU A 240 -17.01 7.56 1.20
N ASN A 241 -16.95 8.89 1.09
CA ASN A 241 -17.96 9.73 0.47
C ASN A 241 -17.29 10.78 -0.41
N GLY A 242 -16.90 10.40 -1.62
CA GLY A 242 -16.13 11.27 -2.51
C GLY A 242 -14.77 11.62 -1.90
N ASP A 243 -14.60 12.88 -1.52
CA ASP A 243 -13.39 13.50 -0.99
C ASP A 243 -13.25 13.43 0.54
N ARG A 244 -14.18 12.77 1.24
CA ARG A 244 -14.19 12.72 2.71
C ARG A 244 -14.61 11.36 3.27
N ILE A 245 -14.35 11.17 4.56
CA ILE A 245 -14.85 10.02 5.33
C ILE A 245 -16.03 10.47 6.19
N SER A 246 -17.10 9.69 6.17
CA SER A 246 -18.33 9.95 6.92
C SER A 246 -18.79 8.69 7.64
N SER A 247 -19.76 8.84 8.55
CA SER A 247 -20.34 7.74 9.31
C SER A 247 -21.85 7.73 9.18
N SER A 248 -22.43 6.53 9.09
CA SER A 248 -23.89 6.35 9.06
C SER A 248 -24.32 5.08 9.81
N LEU A 249 -25.63 4.79 9.79
CA LEU A 249 -26.18 3.57 10.37
C LEU A 249 -25.64 2.35 9.61
N CYS A 250 -25.21 1.33 10.35
CA CYS A 250 -24.50 0.18 9.79
C CYS A 250 -25.37 -0.71 8.89
N HIS A 251 -26.70 -0.67 9.04
CA HIS A 251 -27.65 -1.44 8.24
C HIS A 251 -27.96 -0.83 6.88
N LEU A 252 -27.40 0.35 6.57
CA LEU A 252 -27.58 0.94 5.24
C LEU A 252 -26.76 0.17 4.21
N HIS A 253 -27.29 0.08 3.00
CA HIS A 253 -26.60 -0.57 1.91
C HIS A 253 -25.64 0.41 1.24
N LYS A 254 -24.40 -0.03 1.06
CA LYS A 254 -23.35 0.68 0.33
C LYS A 254 -22.43 -0.34 -0.32
N HIS A 255 -21.65 0.09 -1.30
CA HIS A 255 -20.48 -0.67 -1.71
C HIS A 255 -19.51 -0.81 -0.53
N TRP A 256 -18.50 -1.66 -0.64
CA TRP A 256 -17.49 -1.83 0.40
C TRP A 256 -16.11 -2.06 -0.20
N VAL A 257 -15.08 -1.75 0.59
CA VAL A 257 -13.69 -2.04 0.25
C VAL A 257 -13.13 -3.07 1.23
N CYS A 258 -12.56 -4.15 0.72
CA CYS A 258 -11.74 -5.06 1.51
C CYS A 258 -10.26 -4.71 1.36
N SER A 259 -9.46 -4.94 2.39
CA SER A 259 -8.00 -4.90 2.30
C SER A 259 -7.36 -6.11 2.96
N ARG A 260 -6.22 -6.55 2.42
CA ARG A 260 -5.33 -7.53 3.05
C ARG A 260 -3.89 -7.22 2.70
N ALA A 261 -2.94 -7.69 3.51
CA ALA A 261 -1.53 -7.65 3.13
C ALA A 261 -1.31 -8.43 1.83
N ASP A 262 -0.44 -7.90 0.96
CA ASP A 262 -0.06 -8.58 -0.27
C ASP A 262 0.80 -9.82 0.00
N HIS A 263 0.97 -10.67 -1.01
CA HIS A 263 1.71 -11.92 -0.82
C HIS A 263 3.19 -11.70 -0.46
N TYR A 264 3.80 -10.60 -0.90
CA TYR A 264 5.19 -10.28 -0.59
C TYR A 264 5.36 -9.88 0.89
N VAL A 265 4.49 -9.02 1.42
CA VAL A 265 4.46 -8.62 2.82
C VAL A 265 4.21 -9.84 3.71
N LEU A 266 3.25 -10.68 3.35
CA LEU A 266 2.94 -11.91 4.09
C LEU A 266 4.13 -12.90 4.11
N TRP A 267 4.83 -13.07 2.98
CA TRP A 267 6.03 -13.90 2.95
C TRP A 267 7.16 -13.32 3.78
N LYS A 268 7.43 -12.02 3.65
CA LYS A 268 8.49 -11.33 4.40
C LYS A 268 8.29 -11.49 5.90
N GLN A 269 7.06 -11.34 6.40
CA GLN A 269 6.73 -11.52 7.82
C GLN A 269 6.96 -12.97 8.29
N LYS A 270 6.69 -13.97 7.45
CA LYS A 270 6.93 -15.39 7.78
C LYS A 270 8.41 -15.74 7.83
N VAL A 271 9.22 -15.19 6.91
CA VAL A 271 10.66 -15.47 6.84
C VAL A 271 11.45 -14.66 7.87
N HIS A 272 11.00 -13.43 8.16
CA HIS A 272 11.65 -12.52 9.08
C HIS A 272 10.64 -11.98 10.11
N PRO A 273 10.21 -12.81 11.08
CA PRO A 273 9.39 -12.34 12.18
C PRO A 273 10.16 -11.32 13.03
N GLN A 274 9.49 -10.22 13.40
CA GLN A 274 10.00 -9.16 14.28
C GLN A 274 9.86 -9.55 15.75
#